data_AF-A0AA39N0D9-F1
#
_entry.id   AF-A0AA39N0D9-F1
#
_cell.length_a   1.000
_cell.length_b   1.000
_cell.length_c   1.000
_cell.angle_alpha   90.00
_cell.angle_beta   90.00
_cell.angle_gamma   90.00
#
_symmetry.space_group_name_H-M   'P 1'
#
loop_
_entity.id
_entity.type
_entity.pdbx_description
1 polymer ?
#
loop_
_entity_poly.entity_id
_entity_poly.type
_entity_poly.pdbx_seq_one_letter_code
_entity_poly.pdbx_strand_id
1 'polypeptide(L)' 'GPAIPHWDRKDLYPRYCRLMLLLFKPWVSAGDLHDVGQTWETAFSEFIKMAGPEVLKVINNMQIMHECKDSRDD' A
#
# COMPACT_ATOMS: atom_id res chain seq x y z
N GLY A 1 8.83 14.81 -5.87
CA GLY A 1 7.51 14.46 -5.30
C GLY A 1 7.71 13.82 -3.94
N PRO A 2 6.69 13.82 -3.05
CA PRO A 2 6.81 13.20 -1.73
C PRO A 2 7.04 11.69 -1.85
N ALA A 3 7.92 11.17 -1.00
CA ALA A 3 8.29 9.75 -0.98
C ALA A 3 7.11 8.88 -0.53
N ILE A 4 7.02 7.66 -1.05
CA ILE A 4 6.01 6.69 -0.61
C ILE A 4 6.30 6.36 0.88
N PRO A 5 5.28 6.42 1.77
CA PRO A 5 5.51 6.16 3.18
C PRO A 5 5.89 4.69 3.44
N HIS A 6 6.88 4.45 4.30
CA HIS A 6 7.25 3.10 4.71
C HIS A 6 6.17 2.48 5.63
N TRP A 7 5.84 1.22 5.41
CA TRP A 7 4.80 0.48 6.15
C TRP A 7 5.12 0.29 7.65
N ASP A 8 6.41 0.29 8.02
CA ASP A 8 6.88 0.12 9.40
C ASP A 8 6.57 1.32 10.31
N ARG A 9 6.29 2.50 9.73
CA ARG A 9 5.76 3.63 10.50
C ARG A 9 4.26 3.46 10.64
N LYS A 10 3.81 2.97 11.81
CA LYS A 10 2.39 2.75 12.13
C LYS A 10 1.52 3.98 11.88
N ASP A 11 2.05 5.18 12.09
CA ASP A 11 1.37 6.46 11.87
C ASP A 11 1.09 6.73 10.37
N LEU A 12 1.91 6.13 9.50
CA LEU A 12 1.85 6.28 8.05
C LEU A 12 1.24 5.06 7.35
N TYR A 13 1.07 3.95 8.06
CA TYR A 13 0.52 2.71 7.53
C TYR A 13 -0.88 2.88 6.89
N PRO A 14 -1.86 3.60 7.49
CA PRO A 14 -3.14 3.85 6.85
C PRO A 14 -2.99 4.61 5.52
N ARG A 15 -2.04 5.56 5.47
CA ARG A 15 -1.74 6.35 4.26
C ARG A 15 -1.07 5.50 3.18
N TYR A 16 -0.18 4.59 3.57
CA TYR A 16 0.42 3.61 2.68
C TYR A 16 -0.66 2.68 2.11
N CYS A 17 -1.52 2.10 2.95
CA CYS A 17 -2.62 1.23 2.53
C CYS A 17 -3.53 1.93 1.51
N ARG A 18 -3.91 3.19 1.78
CA ARG A 18 -4.70 4.01 0.84
C ARG A 18 -3.99 4.19 -0.50
N LEU A 19 -2.69 4.51 -0.50
CA LEU A 19 -1.92 4.70 -1.73
C LEU A 19 -1.80 3.40 -2.54
N MET A 20 -1.55 2.27 -1.88
CA MET A 20 -1.44 0.97 -2.55
C MET A 20 -2.79 0.55 -3.16
N LEU A 21 -3.89 0.75 -2.45
CA LEU A 21 -5.24 0.53 -3.00
C LEU A 21 -5.50 1.42 -4.22
N LEU A 22 -5.11 2.69 -4.17
CA LEU A 22 -5.28 3.62 -5.28
C LEU A 22 -4.53 3.19 -6.54
N LEU A 23 -3.32 2.63 -6.38
CA LEU A 23 -2.44 2.27 -7.48
C LEU A 23 -2.77 0.91 -8.10
N PHE A 24 -3.18 -0.06 -7.28
CA PHE A 24 -3.26 -1.47 -7.69
C PHE A 24 -4.67 -2.05 -7.69
N LYS A 25 -5.63 -1.45 -6.98
CA LYS A 25 -7.03 -1.87 -7.06
C LYS A 25 -7.66 -1.23 -8.31
N PRO A 26 -8.42 -1.97 -9.13
CA PRO A 26 -9.26 -1.35 -10.13
C PRO A 26 -10.47 -0.72 -9.43
N TRP A 27 -10.61 0.62 -9.52
CA TRP A 27 -11.71 1.38 -8.90
C TRP A 27 -12.31 2.38 -9.89
N VAL A 28 -13.63 2.58 -9.83
CA VAL A 28 -14.36 3.57 -10.63
C VAL A 28 -14.74 4.78 -9.76
N SER A 29 -14.99 4.53 -8.48
CA SER A 29 -15.37 5.50 -7.47
C SER A 29 -14.56 5.33 -6.18
N ALA A 30 -14.54 6.36 -5.34
CA ALA A 30 -13.86 6.28 -4.04
C ALA A 30 -14.48 5.22 -3.10
N GLY A 31 -15.75 4.88 -3.30
CA GLY A 31 -16.44 3.81 -2.56
C GLY A 31 -15.96 2.41 -2.92
N ASP A 32 -15.32 2.23 -4.09
CA ASP A 32 -14.74 0.94 -4.47
C ASP A 32 -13.41 0.68 -3.75
N LEU A 33 -12.80 1.70 -3.12
CA LEU A 33 -11.50 1.57 -2.46
C LEU A 33 -11.63 0.90 -1.08
N HIS A 34 -12.63 1.29 -0.28
CA HIS A 34 -12.95 0.70 1.01
C HIS A 34 -14.43 0.87 1.33
N ASP A 35 -15.02 -0.07 2.07
CA ASP A 35 -16.42 0.00 2.48
C ASP A 35 -16.65 1.08 3.55
N VAL A 36 -17.89 1.59 3.63
CA VAL A 36 -18.27 2.59 4.63
C VAL A 36 -18.10 2.02 6.04
N GLY A 37 -17.12 2.54 6.79
CA GLY A 37 -16.77 2.07 8.14
C GLY A 37 -15.61 1.09 8.20
N GLN A 38 -15.08 0.66 7.05
CA GLN A 38 -13.86 -0.16 6.96
C GLN A 38 -12.61 0.74 7.09
N THR A 39 -11.59 0.25 7.78
CA THR A 39 -10.29 0.94 7.81
C THR A 39 -9.48 0.62 6.56
N TRP A 40 -8.56 1.53 6.18
CA TRP A 40 -7.71 1.35 5.00
C TRP A 40 -6.83 0.10 5.11
N GLU A 41 -6.43 -0.25 6.33
CA GLU A 41 -5.63 -1.41 6.68
C GLU A 41 -6.39 -2.71 6.43
N THR A 42 -7.68 -2.76 6.80
CA THR A 42 -8.53 -3.92 6.56
C THR A 42 -8.82 -4.07 5.07
N ALA A 43 -9.17 -2.98 4.38
CA ALA A 43 -9.39 -2.99 2.93
C ALA A 43 -8.13 -3.43 2.16
N PHE A 44 -6.95 -2.97 2.59
CA PHE A 44 -5.69 -3.37 1.99
C PHE A 44 -5.35 -4.83 2.27
N SER A 45 -5.60 -5.31 3.49
CA SER A 45 -5.40 -6.72 3.85
C SER A 45 -6.30 -7.66 3.03
N GLU A 46 -7.54 -7.25 2.75
CA GLU A 46 -8.44 -7.98 1.85
C GLU A 46 -7.96 -7.95 0.40
N PHE A 47 -7.53 -6.77 -0.07
CA PHE A 47 -6.95 -6.63 -1.40
C PHE A 47 -5.73 -7.54 -1.59
N ILE A 48 -4.80 -7.59 -0.64
CA ILE A 48 -3.61 -8.44 -0.70
C ILE A 48 -3.98 -9.93 -0.81
N LYS A 49 -5.05 -10.36 -0.14
CA LYS A 49 -5.54 -11.75 -0.25
C LYS A 49 -6.13 -12.07 -1.63
N MET A 50 -6.67 -11.07 -2.32
CA MET A 50 -7.28 -11.21 -3.65
C MET A 50 -6.32 -10.88 -4.79
N ALA A 51 -5.23 -10.17 -4.51
CA ALA A 51 -4.28 -9.71 -5.51
C ALA A 51 -3.49 -10.88 -6.10
N GLY A 52 -3.23 -10.80 -7.41
CA GLY A 52 -2.39 -11.76 -8.09
C GLY A 52 -0.91 -11.67 -7.67
N PRO A 53 -0.13 -12.75 -7.86
CA PRO A 53 1.27 -12.82 -7.44
C PRO A 53 2.16 -11.72 -8.05
N GLU A 54 1.86 -11.26 -9.27
CA GLU A 54 2.59 -10.17 -9.91
C GLU A 54 2.41 -8.83 -9.18
N VAL A 55 1.18 -8.52 -8.73
CA VAL A 55 0.90 -7.30 -7.97
C VAL A 55 1.59 -7.35 -6.62
N LEU A 56 1.53 -8.50 -5.93
CA LEU A 56 2.22 -8.71 -4.66
C LEU A 56 3.73 -8.54 -4.80
N LYS A 57 4.32 -9.03 -5.89
CA LYS A 57 5.74 -8.88 -6.20
C LYS A 57 6.12 -7.41 -6.40
N VAL A 58 5.29 -6.63 -7.10
CA VAL A 58 5.53 -5.19 -7.27
C VAL A 58 5.44 -4.44 -5.94
N ILE A 59 4.41 -4.72 -5.12
CA ILE A 59 4.25 -4.11 -3.79
C ILE A 59 5.46 -4.43 -2.91
N ASN A 60 5.89 -5.69 -2.87
CA ASN A 60 7.06 -6.12 -2.10
C ASN A 60 8.36 -5.47 -2.60
N ASN A 61 8.55 -5.38 -3.91
CA ASN A 61 9.71 -4.70 -4.49
C ASN A 61 9.73 -3.20 -4.19
N MET A 62 8.57 -2.54 -4.14
CA MET A 62 8.48 -1.13 -3.73
C MET A 62 8.92 -0.93 -2.27
N GLN A 63 8.61 -1.90 -1.39
CA GLN A 63 9.08 -1.89 0.00
C GLN A 63 10.61 -2.08 0.07
N ILE A 64 11.14 -3.11 -0.60
CA ILE A 64 12.58 -3.42 -0.60
C ILE A 64 13.42 -2.26 -1.18
N MET A 65 12.95 -1.61 -2.25
CA MET A 65 13.65 -0.45 -2.82
C MET A 65 13.76 0.71 -1.83
N HIS A 66 12.75 0.89 -0.97
CA HIS A 66 12.78 1.87 0.09
C HIS A 66 13.76 1.49 1.21
N GLU A 67 13.77 0.22 1.63
CA GLU A 67 14.71 -0.29 2.64
C GLU A 67 16.17 -0.13 2.18
N CYS A 68 16.48 -0.47 0.92
CA CYS A 68 17.83 -0.28 0.36
C CYS A 68 18.22 1.20 0.21
N LYS A 69 17.26 2.11 0.14
CA LYS A 69 17.52 3.55 0.04
C LYS A 69 17.78 4.17 1.42
N ASP A 70 16.99 3.80 2.44
CA ASP A 70 17.22 4.22 3.83
C ASP A 70 18.56 3.68 4.34
N SER A 71 18.88 2.40 4.05
CA SER A 71 20.14 1.78 4.45
C SER A 71 21.40 2.37 3.80
N ARG A 72 21.26 3.24 2.79
CA ARG A 72 22.38 3.88 2.09
C ARG A 72 22.57 5.35 2.47
N ASP A 73 21.56 5.96 3.06
CA ASP A 73 21.62 7.34 3.58
C ASP A 73 21.96 7.37 5.10
N ASP A 74 22.13 6.19 5.73
CA ASP A 74 22.84 5.94 7.01
C ASP A 74 24.34 5.69 6.78
#